data_AF-A0A494WNE9-F1
#
_entry.id   AF-A0A494WNE9-F1
#
_cell.length_a   1.000
_cell.length_b   1.000
_cell.length_c   1.000
_cell.angle_alpha   90.00
_cell.angle_beta   90.00
_cell.angle_gamma   90.00
#
_symmetry.space_group_name_H-M   'P 1'
#
loop_
_entity.id
_entity.type
_entity.pdbx_description
1 polymer ?
#
loop_
_entity_poly.entity_id
_entity_poly.type
_entity_poly.pdbx_seq_one_letter_code
_entity_poly.pdbx_strand_id
1 'polypeptide(L)' 'MRLISADEAKEIICKFENRAIQRTMILEIEKLSGCTATEEQLLEMLGNKEIKFDG' A
#
# COMPACT_ATOMS: atom_id res chain seq x y z
N MET A 1 13.11 6.72 3.80
CA MET A 1 11.65 6.58 3.59
C MET A 1 11.42 5.13 3.17
N ARG A 2 10.30 4.49 3.53
CA ARG A 2 10.02 3.12 3.10
C ARG A 2 8.75 3.13 2.25
N LEU A 3 8.81 2.54 1.07
CA LEU A 3 7.64 2.36 0.20
C LEU A 3 6.76 1.21 0.73
N ILE A 4 5.45 1.36 0.59
CA ILE A 4 4.43 0.36 0.97
C ILE A 4 3.34 0.31 -0.09
N SER A 5 2.65 -0.83 -0.22
CA SER A 5 1.52 -0.94 -1.14
C SER A 5 0.33 -0.11 -0.68
N ALA A 6 -0.57 0.22 -1.62
CA ALA A 6 -1.83 0.88 -1.30
C ALA A 6 -2.65 0.06 -0.27
N ASP A 7 -2.59 -1.27 -0.34
CA ASP A 7 -3.29 -2.15 0.59
C ASP A 7 -2.64 -2.18 1.98
N GLU A 8 -1.31 -2.22 2.06
CA GLU A 8 -0.58 -2.08 3.33
C GLU A 8 -0.87 -0.71 3.98
N ALA A 9 -0.98 0.35 3.18
CA ALA A 9 -1.36 1.67 3.67
C ALA A 9 -2.79 1.66 4.25
N LYS A 10 -3.75 1.02 3.57
CA LYS A 10 -5.14 0.86 4.07
C LYS A 10 -5.16 0.06 5.38
N GLU A 11 -4.39 -1.02 5.51
CA GLU A 11 -4.31 -1.81 6.75
C GLU A 11 -3.80 -0.98 7.92
N ILE A 12 -2.76 -0.18 7.72
CA ILE A 12 -2.20 0.71 8.75
C ILE A 12 -3.26 1.74 9.18
N ILE A 13 -3.96 2.36 8.22
CA ILE A 13 -5.03 3.31 8.52
C ILE A 13 -6.12 2.65 9.36
N CYS A 14 -6.57 1.46 8.95
CA CYS A 14 -7.58 0.68 9.68
C CYS A 14 -7.15 0.30 11.10
N LYS A 15 -5.85 0.10 11.32
CA LYS A 15 -5.30 -0.28 12.63
C LYS A 15 -5.22 0.89 13.61
N PHE A 16 -4.93 2.11 13.13
CA PHE A 16 -4.59 3.24 14.00
C PHE A 16 -5.61 4.37 14.02
N GLU A 17 -6.46 4.50 13.01
CA GLU A 17 -7.49 5.53 12.95
C GLU A 17 -8.87 4.89 13.00
N ASN A 18 -9.73 5.29 13.94
CA ASN A 18 -11.06 4.72 14.15
C ASN A 18 -12.19 5.76 14.07
N ARG A 19 -11.86 7.03 13.77
CA ARG A 19 -12.84 8.11 13.58
C ARG A 19 -13.37 8.10 12.14
N ALA A 20 -14.41 8.90 11.90
CA ALA A 20 -15.02 9.04 10.57
C ALA A 20 -14.02 9.40 9.45
N ILE A 21 -12.92 10.10 9.80
CA ILE A 21 -11.85 10.48 8.85
C ILE A 21 -11.15 9.27 8.21
N GLN A 22 -11.16 8.09 8.86
CA GLN A 22 -10.59 6.85 8.33
C GLN A 22 -11.12 6.55 6.92
N ARG A 23 -12.44 6.67 6.72
CA ARG A 23 -13.10 6.39 5.44
C ARG A 23 -12.66 7.37 4.36
N THR A 24 -12.47 8.64 4.72
CA THR A 24 -11.93 9.65 3.81
C THR A 24 -10.50 9.31 3.41
N MET A 25 -9.65 8.92 4.37
CA MET A 25 -8.26 8.54 4.06
C MET A 25 -8.19 7.34 3.11
N ILE A 26 -9.03 6.32 3.32
CA ILE A 26 -9.12 5.15 2.42
C ILE A 26 -9.60 5.60 1.02
N LEU A 27 -10.64 6.44 0.95
CA LEU A 27 -11.16 6.93 -0.32
C LEU A 27 -10.10 7.72 -1.11
N GLU A 28 -9.28 8.54 -0.45
CA GLU A 28 -8.21 9.26 -1.12
C GLU A 28 -7.12 8.33 -1.66
N ILE A 29 -6.82 7.21 -0.99
CA ILE A 29 -5.91 6.19 -1.53
C ILE A 29 -6.48 5.54 -2.78
N GLU A 30 -7.78 5.18 -2.78
CA GLU A 30 -8.46 4.56 -3.93
C GLU A 30 -8.53 5.50 -5.15
N LYS A 31 -8.51 6.81 -4.93
CA LYS A 31 -8.49 7.81 -6.01
C LYS A 31 -7.12 8.00 -6.65
N LEU A 32 -6.04 7.53 -6.02
CA LEU A 32 -4.72 7.59 -6.63
C LEU A 32 -4.77 6.74 -7.90
N SER A 33 -4.52 7.36 -9.05
CA SER A 33 -4.43 6.64 -10.31
C SER A 33 -3.33 5.59 -10.17
N GLY A 34 -3.71 4.31 -10.14
CA GLY A 34 -2.78 3.21 -9.98
C GLY A 34 -1.66 3.34 -11.00
N CYS A 35 -0.43 3.48 -10.51
CA CYS A 35 0.77 3.40 -11.33
C CYS A 35 1.41 2.05 -11.06
N THR A 36 1.80 1.34 -12.11
CA THR A 36 2.60 0.13 -11.96
C THR A 36 3.95 0.54 -11.35
N ALA A 37 4.27 -0.01 -10.19
CA ALA A 37 5.56 0.23 -9.55
C ALA A 37 6.70 -0.25 -10.47
N THR A 38 7.81 0.48 -10.49
CA THR A 38 9.03 -0.01 -11.16
C THR A 38 9.59 -1.23 -10.41
N GLU A 39 10.50 -1.97 -11.04
CA GLU A 39 11.14 -3.13 -10.40
C GLU A 39 11.86 -2.73 -9.10
N GLU A 40 12.54 -1.58 -9.08
CA GLU A 40 13.21 -1.06 -7.88
C GLU A 40 12.21 -0.71 -6.78
N GLN A 41 11.08 -0.11 -7.14
CA GLN A 41 10.03 0.23 -6.19
C GLN A 41 9.37 -1.03 -5.63
N LEU A 42 9.14 -2.05 -6.46
CA LEU A 42 8.64 -3.35 -6.00
C LEU A 42 9.61 -4.00 -5.01
N LEU A 43 10.91 -4.01 -5.33
CA LEU A 43 11.95 -4.52 -4.43
C LEU A 43 11.98 -3.76 -3.09
N GLU A 44 11.83 -2.43 -3.12
CA GLU A 44 11.79 -1.62 -1.90
C GLU A 44 10.53 -1.89 -1.05
N MET A 45 9.36 -2.04 -1.70
CA MET A 45 8.08 -2.36 -1.04
C MET A 45 8.11 -3.76 -0.42
N LEU A 46 8.58 -4.75 -1.17
CA LEU A 46 8.63 -6.14 -0.75
C LEU A 46 9.76 -6.40 0.25
N GLY A 47 10.82 -5.60 0.21
CA GLY A 47 12.02 -5.79 1.01
C GLY A 47 12.63 -7.17 0.77
N ASN A 48 12.66 -8.01 1.81
CA ASN A 48 13.16 -9.40 1.74
C ASN A 48 12.04 -10.45 1.58
N LYS A 49 10.77 -10.06 1.34
CA LYS A 49 9.69 -11.03 1.16
C LYS A 49 9.89 -11.77 -0.17
N GLU A 50 9.92 -13.11 -0.12
CA GLU A 50 10.00 -13.96 -1.32
C GLU A 50 8.81 -13.71 -2.24
N ILE A 51 9.07 -13.34 -3.50
CA ILE A 51 8.04 -13.21 -4.52
C ILE A 51 7.79 -14.60 -5.11
N LYS A 52 6.63 -15.18 -4.81
CA LYS A 52 6.15 -16.37 -5.51
C LYS A 52 5.34 -15.90 -6.72
N PHE A 53 5.89 -16.12 -7.91
CA PHE A 53 5.10 -16.08 -9.13
C PHE A 53 4.45 -17.45 -9.29
N ASP A 54 3.12 -17.51 -9.23
CA ASP A 54 2.40 -18.71 -9.63
C ASP A 54 2.58 -18.88 -11.14
N GLY A 55 3.19 -20.00 -11.54
CA GLY A 55 3.41 -20.42 -12.92
C GLY A 55 2.32 -21.33 -13.45
#